data_AF-A0A7S3TRF2-F1
#
_entry.id   AF-A0A7S3TRF2-F1
#
_cell.length_a   1.000
_cell.length_b   1.000
_cell.length_c   1.000
_cell.angle_alpha   90.00
_cell.angle_beta   90.00
_cell.angle_gamma   90.00
#
_symmetry.space_group_name_H-M   'P 1'
#
loop_
_entity.id
_entity.type
_entity.pdbx_description
1 polymer ?
#
loop_
_entity_poly.entity_id
_entity_poly.type
_entity_poly.pdbx_seq_one_letter_code
_entity_poly.pdbx_strand_id
1 'polypeptide(L)'
;SPPPSPPPSPSPLLPPSLPPLVPGEAFVRTPQDIRDEITKAVDQGRNASVYIPPDVRLAFSSNVECSGAMHLSVRSSGEGATLDGKKSSNMFYLSGGCSLYLEALHFVDGRGEYGGAVDALGAGDIAMRDVSFTGCEATKNGGGMVVENSGDVSLERASFSE
;
A
#
# COMPACT_ATOMS: atom_id res chain seq x y z
N SER A 1 -42.84 20.99 41.61
CA SER A 1 -41.99 19.88 41.16
C SER A 1 -40.74 20.45 40.51
N PRO A 2 -39.53 20.00 40.88
CA PRO A 2 -38.32 20.47 40.21
C PRO A 2 -38.26 19.93 38.76
N PRO A 3 -37.62 20.65 37.83
CA PRO A 3 -37.51 20.22 36.44
C PRO A 3 -36.61 18.98 36.33
N PRO A 4 -36.86 18.10 35.34
CA PRO A 4 -36.03 16.93 35.10
C PRO A 4 -34.60 17.36 34.70
N SER A 5 -33.61 16.70 35.30
CA SER A 5 -32.20 16.90 34.97
C SER A 5 -31.90 16.49 33.52
N PRO A 6 -31.01 17.22 32.82
CA PRO A 6 -30.66 16.91 31.44
C PRO A 6 -29.94 15.55 31.33
N PRO A 7 -30.04 14.87 30.17
CA PRO A 7 -29.35 13.62 29.94
C PRO A 7 -27.83 13.81 29.98
N PRO A 8 -27.07 12.78 30.39
CA PRO A 8 -25.62 12.86 30.41
C PRO A 8 -25.06 13.03 28.98
N SER A 9 -24.06 13.89 28.85
CA SER A 9 -23.35 14.09 27.58
C SER A 9 -22.71 12.77 27.09
N PRO A 10 -22.73 12.49 25.77
CA PRO A 10 -22.08 11.30 25.23
C PRO A 10 -20.59 11.32 25.55
N SER A 11 -20.05 10.17 25.99
CA SER A 11 -18.63 10.02 26.26
C SER A 11 -17.82 10.23 24.97
N PRO A 12 -16.66 10.89 25.01
CA PRO A 12 -15.78 11.01 23.84
C PRO A 12 -15.37 9.60 23.40
N LEU A 13 -15.60 9.28 22.13
CA LEU A 13 -15.09 8.06 21.51
C LEU A 13 -13.57 8.05 21.64
N LEU A 14 -13.02 7.01 22.27
CA LEU A 14 -11.58 6.78 22.28
C LEU A 14 -11.12 6.68 20.81
N PRO A 15 -10.01 7.33 20.42
CA PRO A 15 -9.45 7.11 19.09
C PRO A 15 -9.17 5.62 18.91
N PRO A 16 -9.40 5.05 17.72
CA PRO A 16 -9.11 3.65 17.47
C PRO A 16 -7.65 3.37 17.85
N SER A 17 -7.43 2.34 18.65
CA SER A 17 -6.09 1.89 19.02
C SER A 17 -5.34 1.53 17.74
N LEU A 18 -4.20 2.19 17.50
CA LEU A 18 -3.27 1.79 16.45
C LEU A 18 -3.00 0.28 16.58
N PRO A 19 -3.15 -0.51 15.51
CA PRO A 19 -2.83 -1.92 15.59
C PRO A 19 -1.36 -2.10 15.96
N PRO A 20 -1.01 -3.22 16.64
CA PRO A 20 0.35 -3.49 17.02
C PRO A 20 1.23 -3.58 15.77
N LEU A 21 2.25 -2.73 15.70
CA LEU A 21 3.29 -2.79 14.68
C LEU A 21 4.01 -4.14 14.77
N VAL A 22 4.38 -4.67 13.62
CA VAL A 22 5.18 -5.90 13.57
C VAL A 22 6.63 -5.55 13.93
N PRO A 23 7.35 -6.35 14.73
CA PRO A 23 8.77 -6.11 14.98
C PRO A 23 9.58 -6.01 13.69
N GLY A 24 10.29 -4.90 13.49
CA GLY A 24 11.06 -4.63 12.26
C GLY A 24 10.31 -3.85 11.18
N GLU A 25 9.06 -3.46 11.42
CA GLU A 25 8.26 -2.62 10.54
C GLU A 25 8.66 -1.13 10.66
N ALA A 26 8.97 -0.48 9.54
CA ALA A 26 9.37 0.92 9.48
C ALA A 26 8.17 1.85 9.25
N PHE A 27 8.14 2.99 9.95
CA PHE A 27 7.11 4.01 9.73
C PHE A 27 7.38 4.83 8.47
N VAL A 28 6.35 5.00 7.65
CA VAL A 28 6.42 5.72 6.38
C VAL A 28 5.58 6.98 6.41
N ARG A 29 6.17 8.08 5.93
CA ARG A 29 5.54 9.39 5.71
C ARG A 29 5.75 9.90 4.29
N THR A 30 6.70 9.32 3.56
CA THR A 30 7.01 9.66 2.17
C THR A 30 7.28 8.39 1.36
N PRO A 31 7.09 8.40 0.03
CA PRO A 31 7.53 7.28 -0.81
C PRO A 31 9.02 6.97 -0.68
N GLN A 32 9.85 7.95 -0.31
CA GLN A 32 11.28 7.75 -0.10
C GLN A 32 11.57 6.82 1.08
N ASP A 33 10.77 6.90 2.15
CA ASP A 33 10.95 6.05 3.32
C ASP A 33 10.78 4.55 2.97
N ILE A 34 9.91 4.24 2.01
CA ILE A 34 9.74 2.87 1.49
C ILE A 34 11.01 2.43 0.75
N ARG A 35 11.56 3.29 -0.10
CA ARG A 35 12.80 2.99 -0.84
C ARG A 35 13.97 2.77 0.12
N ASP A 36 14.11 3.64 1.12
CA ASP A 36 15.17 3.56 2.12
C ASP A 36 15.08 2.27 2.94
N GLU A 37 13.87 1.83 3.30
CA GLU A 37 13.66 0.56 4.01
C GLU A 37 13.98 -0.65 3.12
N ILE A 38 13.64 -0.62 1.82
CA ILE A 38 14.05 -1.67 0.87
C ILE A 38 15.58 -1.75 0.79
N THR A 39 16.26 -0.63 0.57
CA THR A 39 17.74 -0.59 0.50
C THR A 39 18.36 -1.15 1.77
N LYS A 40 17.88 -0.69 2.94
CA LYS A 40 18.36 -1.17 4.24
C LYS A 40 18.09 -2.67 4.44
N ALA A 41 16.94 -3.17 4.02
CA ALA A 41 16.58 -4.58 4.14
C ALA A 41 17.49 -5.46 3.25
N VAL A 42 17.79 -5.01 2.03
CA VAL A 42 18.75 -5.67 1.11
C VAL A 42 20.14 -5.74 1.74
N ASP A 43 20.66 -4.62 2.26
CA ASP A 43 21.98 -4.58 2.92
C ASP A 43 22.07 -5.53 4.13
N GLN A 44 20.93 -5.80 4.76
CA GLN A 44 20.82 -6.67 5.93
C GLN A 44 20.41 -8.11 5.58
N GLY A 45 20.19 -8.43 4.30
CA GLY A 45 19.76 -9.76 3.86
C GLY A 45 18.41 -10.18 4.45
N ARG A 46 17.47 -9.24 4.63
CA ARG A 46 16.15 -9.48 5.21
C ARG A 46 15.02 -8.96 4.31
N ASN A 47 13.80 -9.27 4.70
CA ASN A 47 12.59 -8.71 4.08
C ASN A 47 12.34 -7.27 4.54
N ALA A 48 11.70 -6.49 3.66
CA ALA A 48 11.28 -5.12 3.94
C ALA A 48 9.83 -5.13 4.45
N SER A 49 9.57 -4.37 5.51
CA SER A 49 8.23 -4.23 6.06
C SER A 49 8.02 -2.78 6.48
N VAL A 50 6.94 -2.18 5.98
CA VAL A 50 6.59 -0.79 6.25
C VAL A 50 5.14 -0.62 6.66
N TYR A 51 4.92 0.31 7.57
CA TYR A 51 3.61 0.76 8.01
C TYR A 51 3.38 2.22 7.64
N ILE A 52 2.30 2.46 6.91
CA ILE A 52 1.82 3.80 6.57
C ILE A 52 0.64 4.09 7.50
N PRO A 53 0.70 5.15 8.33
CA PRO A 53 -0.42 5.49 9.19
C PRO A 53 -1.73 5.71 8.40
N PRO A 54 -2.90 5.36 8.96
CA PRO A 54 -4.18 5.65 8.32
C PRO A 54 -4.34 7.13 8.01
N ASP A 55 -5.16 7.44 7.01
CA ASP A 55 -5.45 8.80 6.52
C ASP A 55 -4.26 9.56 5.93
N VAL A 56 -3.06 8.95 5.91
CA VAL A 56 -1.88 9.51 5.23
C VAL A 56 -2.03 9.34 3.73
N ARG A 57 -1.73 10.41 2.98
CA ARG A 57 -1.61 10.39 1.53
C ARG A 57 -0.16 10.53 1.11
N LEU A 58 0.38 9.49 0.48
CA LEU A 58 1.72 9.48 -0.10
C LEU A 58 1.62 9.83 -1.59
N ALA A 59 2.20 10.96 -1.98
CA ALA A 59 2.24 11.41 -3.37
C ALA A 59 3.51 10.89 -4.07
N PHE A 60 3.34 10.02 -5.07
CA PHE A 60 4.43 9.43 -5.85
C PHE A 60 4.75 10.28 -7.06
N SER A 61 6.02 10.65 -7.20
CA SER A 61 6.59 11.26 -8.41
C SER A 61 7.39 10.27 -9.27
N SER A 62 7.64 9.09 -8.72
CA SER A 62 8.30 7.95 -9.35
C SER A 62 7.91 6.68 -8.58
N ASN A 63 8.05 5.52 -9.21
CA ASN A 63 7.77 4.25 -8.55
C ASN A 63 8.78 3.92 -7.44
N VAL A 64 8.39 2.96 -6.60
CA VAL A 64 9.25 2.22 -5.70
C VAL A 64 9.57 0.91 -6.40
N GLU A 65 10.84 0.69 -6.71
CA GLU A 65 11.31 -0.57 -7.28
C GLU A 65 11.65 -1.56 -6.15
N CYS A 66 11.15 -2.79 -6.29
CA CYS A 66 11.60 -3.93 -5.50
C CYS A 66 12.10 -5.03 -6.45
N SER A 67 13.32 -5.49 -6.24
CA SER A 67 13.94 -6.52 -7.06
C SER A 67 14.69 -7.55 -6.23
N GLY A 68 14.93 -8.73 -6.83
CA GLY A 68 15.59 -9.85 -6.16
C GLY A 68 14.64 -10.67 -5.29
N ALA A 69 15.12 -11.82 -4.82
CA ALA A 69 14.34 -12.77 -4.01
C ALA A 69 14.14 -12.27 -2.57
N MET A 70 13.29 -11.27 -2.38
CA MET A 70 12.87 -10.75 -1.09
C MET A 70 11.36 -10.53 -1.01
N HIS A 71 10.85 -10.33 0.19
CA HIS A 71 9.46 -9.95 0.41
C HIS A 71 9.35 -8.49 0.87
N LEU A 72 8.50 -7.71 0.19
CA LEU A 72 8.11 -6.35 0.58
C LEU A 72 6.68 -6.38 1.12
N SER A 73 6.51 -6.00 2.38
CA SER A 73 5.22 -5.85 3.04
C SER A 73 4.90 -4.37 3.25
N VAL A 74 3.81 -3.88 2.65
CA VAL A 74 3.32 -2.50 2.80
C VAL A 74 1.94 -2.54 3.41
N ARG A 75 1.82 -2.04 4.64
CA ARG A 75 0.60 -2.16 5.43
C ARG A 75 0.10 -0.80 5.91
N SER A 76 -1.20 -0.70 6.05
CA SER A 76 -1.84 0.31 6.89
C SER A 76 -2.87 -0.38 7.79
N SER A 77 -3.89 0.36 8.26
CA SER A 77 -4.94 -0.17 9.11
C SER A 77 -6.19 0.71 9.10
N GLY A 78 -7.31 0.21 9.62
CA GLY A 78 -8.55 0.98 9.69
C GLY A 78 -9.03 1.35 8.29
N GLU A 79 -9.32 2.63 8.06
CA GLU A 79 -9.66 3.16 6.73
C GLU A 79 -8.46 3.16 5.76
N GLY A 80 -7.27 2.78 6.20
CA GLY A 80 -6.12 2.63 5.34
C GLY A 80 -5.42 3.93 4.95
N ALA A 81 -4.36 3.78 4.15
CA ALA A 81 -3.56 4.89 3.63
C ALA A 81 -3.77 5.06 2.13
N THR A 82 -3.66 6.29 1.64
CA THR A 82 -3.74 6.58 0.20
C THR A 82 -2.35 6.67 -0.42
N LEU A 83 -2.13 5.94 -1.51
CA LEU A 83 -0.97 6.04 -2.37
C LEU A 83 -1.44 6.68 -3.68
N ASP A 84 -0.92 7.86 -3.99
CA ASP A 84 -1.39 8.73 -5.06
C ASP A 84 -0.33 8.91 -6.15
N GLY A 85 -0.62 8.44 -7.36
CA GLY A 85 0.30 8.45 -8.51
C GLY A 85 0.20 9.74 -9.32
N LYS A 86 -0.75 10.61 -8.97
CA LYS A 86 -0.99 11.93 -9.56
C LYS A 86 -1.12 11.92 -11.09
N LYS A 87 -1.66 10.84 -11.65
CA LYS A 87 -1.75 10.52 -13.08
C LYS A 87 -0.39 10.57 -13.80
N SER A 88 0.70 10.36 -13.08
CA SER A 88 2.07 10.57 -13.58
C SER A 88 3.05 9.43 -13.27
N SER A 89 2.74 8.57 -12.31
CA SER A 89 3.59 7.46 -11.92
C SER A 89 2.76 6.27 -11.49
N ASN A 90 3.27 5.07 -11.73
CA ASN A 90 2.92 3.90 -10.95
C ASN A 90 3.62 3.94 -9.60
N MET A 91 3.12 3.19 -8.62
CA MET A 91 3.59 3.23 -7.24
C MET A 91 4.64 2.16 -7.00
N PHE A 92 4.42 0.96 -7.53
CA PHE A 92 5.32 -0.17 -7.36
C PHE A 92 5.72 -0.78 -8.70
N TYR A 93 7.01 -1.05 -8.83
CA TYR A 93 7.59 -1.87 -9.88
C TYR A 93 8.31 -3.06 -9.24
N LEU A 94 7.91 -4.28 -9.60
CA LEU A 94 8.45 -5.52 -9.06
C LEU A 94 9.16 -6.32 -10.14
N SER A 95 10.34 -6.84 -9.81
CA SER A 95 11.09 -7.73 -10.69
C SER A 95 11.97 -8.72 -9.94
N GLY A 96 12.64 -9.63 -10.66
CA GLY A 96 13.70 -10.48 -10.14
C GLY A 96 13.29 -11.39 -8.98
N GLY A 97 12.01 -11.76 -8.88
CA GLY A 97 11.48 -12.61 -7.82
C GLY A 97 11.02 -11.87 -6.56
N CYS A 98 10.99 -10.53 -6.53
CA CYS A 98 10.48 -9.81 -5.36
C CYS A 98 8.99 -10.09 -5.18
N SER A 99 8.62 -10.53 -3.98
CA SER A 99 7.22 -10.77 -3.59
C SER A 99 6.65 -9.53 -2.91
N LEU A 100 5.37 -9.25 -3.13
CA LEU A 100 4.70 -8.07 -2.60
C LEU A 100 3.46 -8.46 -1.79
N TYR A 101 3.36 -7.91 -0.59
CA TYR A 101 2.16 -7.95 0.23
C TYR A 101 1.63 -6.55 0.51
N LEU A 102 0.35 -6.33 0.22
CA LEU A 102 -0.35 -5.06 0.43
C LEU A 102 -1.56 -5.25 1.36
N GLU A 103 -1.72 -4.35 2.34
CA GLU A 103 -2.87 -4.39 3.25
C GLU A 103 -3.44 -3.01 3.60
N ALA A 104 -4.77 -2.86 3.47
CA ALA A 104 -5.51 -1.66 3.84
C ALA A 104 -5.00 -0.40 3.11
N LEU A 105 -4.89 -0.47 1.77
CA LEU A 105 -4.32 0.61 0.96
C LEU A 105 -5.26 1.05 -0.16
N HIS A 106 -5.24 2.34 -0.46
CA HIS A 106 -5.99 2.94 -1.57
C HIS A 106 -5.01 3.50 -2.59
N PHE A 107 -4.88 2.83 -3.72
CA PHE A 107 -4.16 3.34 -4.88
C PHE A 107 -5.08 4.26 -5.67
N VAL A 108 -4.65 5.49 -5.88
CA VAL A 108 -5.41 6.49 -6.64
C VAL A 108 -4.56 7.14 -7.69
N ASP A 109 -5.17 7.42 -8.84
CA ASP A 109 -4.56 8.19 -9.92
C ASP A 109 -3.18 7.65 -10.36
N GLY A 110 -3.00 6.33 -10.30
CA GLY A 110 -1.79 5.68 -10.78
C GLY A 110 -1.68 5.78 -12.31
N ARG A 111 -0.49 6.03 -12.85
CA ARG A 111 -0.26 5.95 -14.29
C ARG A 111 1.07 5.32 -14.66
N GLY A 112 1.01 4.21 -15.39
CA GLY A 112 2.18 3.49 -15.89
C GLY A 112 2.10 3.19 -17.38
N GLU A 113 3.21 2.74 -17.95
CA GLU A 113 3.18 2.13 -19.28
C GLU A 113 2.49 0.77 -19.21
N TYR A 114 2.87 -0.01 -18.20
CA TYR A 114 2.27 -1.28 -17.81
C TYR A 114 1.86 -1.16 -16.34
N GLY A 115 0.59 -1.44 -16.03
CA GLY A 115 0.04 -1.31 -14.67
C GLY A 115 0.06 0.12 -14.12
N GLY A 116 -1.11 0.71 -13.91
CA GLY A 116 -1.25 2.08 -13.44
C GLY A 116 -0.73 2.30 -12.03
N ALA A 117 -0.88 1.33 -11.14
CA ALA A 117 -0.39 1.39 -9.76
C ALA A 117 0.72 0.37 -9.50
N VAL A 118 0.57 -0.86 -9.97
CA VAL A 118 1.52 -1.96 -9.75
C VAL A 118 1.91 -2.57 -11.09
N ASP A 119 3.21 -2.60 -11.35
CA ASP A 119 3.82 -3.25 -12.50
C ASP A 119 4.72 -4.39 -12.01
N ALA A 120 4.32 -5.64 -12.25
CA ALA A 120 5.05 -6.81 -11.78
C ALA A 120 5.49 -7.70 -12.95
N LEU A 121 6.81 -7.71 -13.21
CA LEU A 121 7.42 -8.44 -14.32
C LEU A 121 8.50 -9.38 -13.78
N GLY A 122 8.23 -10.69 -13.80
CA GLY A 122 9.15 -11.64 -13.18
C GLY A 122 9.22 -11.50 -11.66
N ALA A 123 8.12 -11.10 -11.02
CA ALA A 123 8.01 -10.96 -9.58
C ALA A 123 7.82 -12.33 -8.89
N GLY A 124 7.93 -12.34 -7.57
CA GLY A 124 7.53 -13.48 -6.75
C GLY A 124 6.01 -13.53 -6.57
N ASP A 125 5.56 -13.89 -5.38
CA ASP A 125 4.15 -13.93 -5.06
C ASP A 125 3.60 -12.53 -4.78
N ILE A 126 2.37 -12.27 -5.20
CA ILE A 126 1.65 -11.01 -4.96
C ILE A 126 0.38 -11.32 -4.19
N ALA A 127 0.25 -10.71 -3.01
CA ALA A 127 -0.91 -10.88 -2.16
C ALA A 127 -1.46 -9.54 -1.71
N MET A 128 -2.78 -9.38 -1.77
CA MET A 128 -3.47 -8.15 -1.39
C MET A 128 -4.64 -8.47 -0.47
N ARG A 129 -4.82 -7.63 0.55
CA ARG A 129 -5.99 -7.65 1.43
C ARG A 129 -6.50 -6.24 1.66
N ASP A 130 -7.77 -5.97 1.40
CA ASP A 130 -8.35 -4.63 1.57
C ASP A 130 -7.63 -3.55 0.77
N VAL A 131 -7.52 -3.77 -0.53
CA VAL A 131 -6.82 -2.85 -1.43
C VAL A 131 -7.75 -2.34 -2.50
N SER A 132 -7.79 -1.04 -2.74
CA SER A 132 -8.53 -0.47 -3.86
C SER A 132 -7.60 0.20 -4.87
N PHE A 133 -7.99 0.14 -6.14
CA PHE A 133 -7.37 0.85 -7.24
C PHE A 133 -8.43 1.73 -7.89
N THR A 134 -8.28 3.04 -7.82
CA THR A 134 -9.26 4.02 -8.34
C THR A 134 -8.59 4.99 -9.28
N GLY A 135 -9.08 5.07 -10.52
CA GLY A 135 -8.49 5.94 -11.54
C GLY A 135 -7.05 5.56 -11.90
N CYS A 136 -6.65 4.30 -11.71
CA CYS A 136 -5.33 3.83 -12.10
C CYS A 136 -5.35 3.33 -13.55
N GLU A 137 -4.47 3.86 -14.39
CA GLU A 137 -4.49 3.66 -15.84
C GLU A 137 -3.11 3.22 -16.38
N ALA A 138 -3.12 2.35 -17.38
CA ALA A 138 -1.93 1.97 -18.12
C ALA A 138 -2.07 2.33 -19.59
N THR A 139 -0.99 2.80 -20.23
CA THR A 139 -1.04 3.16 -21.65
C THR A 139 -0.96 1.97 -22.59
N LYS A 140 -0.42 0.83 -22.12
CA LYS A 140 -0.37 -0.43 -22.86
C LYS A 140 -1.26 -1.50 -22.26
N ASN A 141 -0.87 -2.08 -21.12
CA ASN A 141 -1.53 -3.23 -20.51
C ASN A 141 -1.77 -3.06 -19.01
N GLY A 142 -2.83 -3.66 -18.48
CA GLY A 142 -3.02 -3.88 -17.04
C GLY A 142 -3.94 -2.90 -16.30
N GLY A 143 -4.37 -1.78 -16.91
CA GLY A 143 -5.25 -0.82 -16.22
C GLY A 143 -4.60 -0.35 -14.90
N GLY A 144 -5.13 -0.77 -13.75
CA GLY A 144 -4.52 -0.51 -12.44
C GLY A 144 -3.34 -1.40 -12.06
N MET A 145 -3.24 -2.63 -12.59
CA MET A 145 -2.18 -3.58 -12.24
C MET A 145 -1.89 -4.57 -13.37
N VAL A 146 -0.61 -4.79 -13.64
CA VAL A 146 -0.15 -5.90 -14.50
C VAL A 146 0.68 -6.87 -13.69
N VAL A 147 0.52 -8.17 -13.98
CA VAL A 147 1.38 -9.23 -13.44
C VAL A 147 1.73 -10.17 -14.58
N GLU A 148 3.03 -10.30 -14.89
CA GLU A 148 3.54 -11.14 -15.97
C GLU A 148 4.71 -11.98 -15.48
N ASN A 149 4.78 -13.26 -15.90
CA ASN A 149 5.87 -14.19 -15.58
C ASN A 149 6.21 -14.26 -14.07
N SER A 150 5.22 -14.09 -13.21
CA SER A 150 5.40 -13.99 -11.76
C SER A 150 4.87 -15.22 -11.02
N GLY A 151 5.01 -15.24 -9.69
CA GLY A 151 4.46 -16.27 -8.80
C GLY A 151 2.95 -16.22 -8.65
N ASP A 152 2.46 -16.72 -7.52
CA ASP A 152 1.02 -16.78 -7.24
C ASP A 152 0.44 -15.38 -6.98
N VAL A 153 -0.81 -15.17 -7.42
CA VAL A 153 -1.54 -13.92 -7.18
C VAL A 153 -2.78 -14.20 -6.35
N SER A 154 -2.89 -13.54 -5.19
CA SER A 154 -4.03 -13.64 -4.28
C SER A 154 -4.62 -12.27 -4.00
N LEU A 155 -5.92 -12.11 -4.28
CA LEU A 155 -6.65 -10.86 -4.10
C LEU A 155 -7.83 -11.08 -3.15
N GLU A 156 -7.71 -10.60 -1.92
CA GLU A 156 -8.76 -10.69 -0.91
C GLU A 156 -9.36 -9.31 -0.68
N ARG A 157 -10.66 -9.14 -0.98
CA ARG A 157 -11.37 -7.85 -0.84
C ARG A 157 -10.64 -6.71 -1.56
N ALA A 158 -10.11 -7.02 -2.75
CA ALA A 158 -9.53 -6.03 -3.64
C ALA A 158 -10.60 -5.50 -4.61
N SER A 159 -10.53 -4.22 -4.95
CA SER A 159 -11.46 -3.59 -5.90
C SER A 159 -10.74 -2.72 -6.91
N PHE A 160 -11.23 -2.72 -8.16
CA PHE A 160 -10.71 -1.88 -9.25
C PHE A 160 -11.87 -1.03 -9.80
N SER A 161 -11.65 0.28 -9.90
CA SER A 161 -12.61 1.22 -10.45
C SER A 161 -11.92 2.31 -11.26
N GLU A 162 -12.66 2.89 -12.20
CA GLU A 162 -12.26 4.09 -12.92
C GLU A 162 -12.38 5.34 -12.02
#